data_AF-A0A923EUC3-F1
#
_entry.id   AF-A0A923EUC3-F1
#
_cell.length_a   1.000
_cell.length_b   1.000
_cell.length_c   1.000
_cell.angle_alpha   90.00
_cell.angle_beta   90.00
_cell.angle_gamma   90.00
#
_symmetry.space_group_name_H-M   'P 1'
#
loop_
_entity.id
_entity.type
_entity.pdbx_description
1 polymer ?
#
loop_
_entity_poly.entity_id
_entity_poly.type
_entity_poly.pdbx_seq_one_letter_code
_entity_poly.pdbx_strand_id
1 'polypeptide(L)'
;MKSLGVGSGRSARGGDNTALLVLEDGRIFRGEAYGATGATLGEAVFTTGMTGYQETLTDPSYHRQIVLQTAPQIGNTGWNDADDESSGIQVAGYAVRDPARRASNWRATGSLEDALRAQGIVGIAGIDTRAAVRHLRERGAMRAGIFSGSALAPEAELVERVVQSPPMEGADLYGAVTTTEPYVVPAVGERRFVVAALDVGIKYNTPRMMAARGIEVHVLPASSTIETIESLRPDGFFLANGPGDPATADHPVALTRQVLERRIPLFGICFGNQILGRALGRSTYKLRYGHRGINIPVVEHATGRVAITSQNHGFAVAGEAGEEFDTPYGRAVITHTCPNDGCVEGMAGIDFPAFSVQYHPEAAAGPHDAADLFDRFVQLMAGHPVGYAGVAAQRPAGVEPAPYPEVEVLPGEEPVTGPGGERPGQARPGAPDPLTAPFSDVENALRGDDDPGAATGRSGPVDDRPWPPPAADPTTPSDQDGPQARQEDR
;
A
#
# COMPACT_ATOMS: atom_id res chain seq x y z
N MET A 1 -35.61 -25.84 -47.86
CA MET A 1 -35.74 -25.04 -46.63
C MET A 1 -34.34 -24.85 -46.07
N LYS A 2 -33.83 -23.61 -46.11
CA LYS A 2 -32.44 -23.23 -45.84
C LYS A 2 -32.32 -22.50 -44.50
N SER A 3 -31.12 -22.67 -43.94
CA SER A 3 -30.37 -21.85 -42.99
C SER A 3 -30.83 -21.76 -41.53
N LEU A 4 -30.02 -22.44 -40.70
CA LEU A 4 -29.71 -22.15 -39.30
C LEU A 4 -29.24 -20.70 -39.12
N GLY A 5 -29.75 -20.06 -38.08
CA GLY A 5 -29.41 -18.69 -37.67
C GLY A 5 -28.03 -18.62 -37.02
N VAL A 6 -27.23 -17.68 -37.52
CA VAL A 6 -25.97 -17.23 -36.94
C VAL A 6 -26.28 -16.41 -35.69
N GLY A 7 -25.67 -16.77 -34.57
CA GLY A 7 -25.71 -15.97 -33.34
C GLY A 7 -25.00 -14.62 -33.55
N SER A 8 -25.76 -13.54 -33.51
CA SER A 8 -25.27 -12.19 -33.26
C SER A 8 -24.75 -12.16 -31.82
N GLY A 9 -23.56 -11.66 -31.51
CA GLY A 9 -23.02 -10.37 -31.91
C GLY A 9 -22.93 -9.54 -30.63
N ARG A 10 -21.71 -9.15 -30.24
CA ARG A 10 -21.41 -8.24 -29.12
C ARG A 10 -22.51 -7.18 -29.00
N SER A 11 -23.13 -7.08 -27.82
CA SER A 11 -23.83 -5.87 -27.45
C SER A 11 -22.78 -4.75 -27.39
N ALA A 12 -22.75 -3.93 -28.42
CA ALA A 12 -22.07 -2.64 -28.38
C ALA A 12 -22.76 -1.81 -27.28
N ARG A 13 -22.04 -1.56 -26.17
CA ARG A 13 -22.45 -0.54 -25.21
C ARG A 13 -22.37 0.81 -25.94
N GLY A 14 -23.52 1.32 -26.35
CA GLY A 14 -23.66 2.62 -27.01
C GLY A 14 -23.48 3.74 -25.99
N GLY A 15 -22.28 4.31 -25.95
CA GLY A 15 -21.86 5.48 -25.19
C GLY A 15 -20.36 5.65 -25.40
N ASP A 16 -19.87 6.87 -25.52
CA ASP A 16 -18.43 7.12 -25.58
C ASP A 16 -17.82 6.76 -24.22
N ASN A 17 -17.33 5.52 -24.08
CA ASN A 17 -16.72 5.02 -22.84
C ASN A 17 -15.28 5.51 -22.67
N THR A 18 -14.84 6.49 -23.46
CA THR A 18 -13.49 7.04 -23.40
C THR A 18 -13.21 7.64 -22.03
N ALA A 19 -12.03 7.34 -21.51
CA ALA A 19 -11.44 7.99 -20.36
C ALA A 19 -9.99 8.40 -20.66
N LEU A 20 -9.56 9.52 -20.06
CA LEU A 20 -8.21 10.04 -20.18
C LEU A 20 -7.59 10.16 -18.79
N LEU A 21 -6.41 9.56 -18.59
CA LEU A 21 -5.51 9.91 -17.50
C LEU A 21 -4.54 10.96 -18.03
N VAL A 22 -4.57 12.15 -17.45
CA VAL A 22 -3.79 13.32 -17.86
C VAL A 22 -2.79 13.64 -16.77
N LEU A 23 -1.51 13.72 -17.10
CA LEU A 23 -0.44 14.14 -16.19
C LEU A 23 -0.12 15.62 -16.39
N GLU A 24 0.39 16.28 -15.35
CA GLU A 24 0.70 17.72 -15.37
C GLU A 24 1.73 18.13 -16.43
N ASP A 25 2.57 17.19 -16.87
CA ASP A 25 3.58 17.43 -17.90
C ASP A 25 3.04 17.23 -19.33
N GLY A 26 1.73 17.06 -19.48
CA GLY A 26 1.04 16.92 -20.74
C GLY A 26 0.98 15.49 -21.27
N ARG A 27 1.55 14.49 -20.57
CA ARG A 27 1.42 13.09 -20.99
C ARG A 27 0.01 12.58 -20.72
N ILE A 28 -0.59 11.96 -21.73
CA ILE A 28 -1.98 11.48 -21.69
C ILE A 28 -2.07 10.00 -22.04
N PHE A 29 -2.76 9.24 -21.20
CA PHE A 29 -3.09 7.84 -21.43
C PHE A 29 -4.58 7.71 -21.73
N ARG A 30 -4.89 7.09 -22.87
CA ARG A 30 -6.26 6.85 -23.33
C ARG A 30 -6.70 5.46 -22.95
N GLY A 31 -7.87 5.35 -22.36
CA GLY A 31 -8.46 4.10 -21.92
C GLY A 31 -9.97 4.17 -21.88
N GLU A 32 -10.56 3.31 -21.06
CA GLU A 32 -12.00 3.19 -20.88
C GLU A 32 -12.39 3.59 -19.44
N ALA A 33 -13.56 4.19 -19.26
CA ALA A 33 -14.04 4.54 -17.93
C ALA A 33 -14.22 3.27 -17.08
N TYR A 34 -13.78 3.34 -15.82
CA TYR A 34 -13.85 2.26 -14.84
C TYR A 34 -14.31 2.82 -13.50
N GLY A 35 -15.38 2.29 -12.92
CA GLY A 35 -16.04 2.91 -11.76
C GLY A 35 -17.01 4.03 -12.19
N ALA A 36 -17.01 5.15 -11.46
CA ALA A 36 -17.85 6.31 -11.78
C ALA A 36 -17.31 7.10 -12.98
N THR A 37 -18.21 7.70 -13.77
CA THR A 37 -17.84 8.62 -14.86
C THR A 37 -17.80 10.06 -14.35
N GLY A 38 -16.83 10.86 -14.81
CA GLY A 38 -16.70 12.26 -14.39
C GLY A 38 -15.26 12.75 -14.44
N ALA A 39 -14.94 13.68 -13.55
CA ALA A 39 -13.59 14.19 -13.35
C ALA A 39 -13.11 13.92 -11.92
N THR A 40 -11.84 13.56 -11.78
CA THR A 40 -11.13 13.61 -10.50
C THR A 40 -9.73 14.18 -10.70
N LEU A 41 -9.17 14.76 -9.65
CA LEU A 41 -7.84 15.35 -9.61
C LEU A 41 -7.10 14.82 -8.38
N GLY A 42 -5.80 14.57 -8.50
CA GLY A 42 -4.96 14.10 -7.41
C GLY A 42 -3.51 13.97 -7.81
N GLU A 43 -2.66 13.52 -6.89
CA GLU A 43 -1.28 13.14 -7.23
C GLU A 43 -1.27 11.72 -7.82
N ALA A 44 -0.73 11.54 -9.02
CA ALA A 44 -0.52 10.22 -9.62
C ALA A 44 0.62 9.49 -8.93
N VAL A 45 0.28 8.34 -8.36
CA VAL A 45 1.20 7.43 -7.65
C VAL A 45 0.98 6.02 -8.16
N PHE A 46 1.92 5.11 -7.91
CA PHE A 46 1.74 3.70 -8.27
C PHE A 46 2.05 2.78 -7.09
N THR A 47 1.46 1.59 -7.09
CA THR A 47 1.78 0.53 -6.13
C THR A 47 2.22 -0.76 -6.81
N THR A 48 3.20 -1.43 -6.22
CA THR A 48 3.71 -2.75 -6.66
C THR A 48 2.93 -3.93 -6.08
N GLY A 49 1.91 -3.68 -5.25
CA GLY A 49 1.03 -4.72 -4.71
C GLY A 49 0.43 -5.58 -5.82
N MET A 50 0.57 -6.90 -5.71
CA MET A 50 -0.09 -7.84 -6.64
C MET A 50 -1.43 -8.36 -6.12
N THR A 51 -1.65 -8.20 -4.82
CA THR A 51 -2.87 -8.55 -4.09
C THR A 51 -3.23 -7.40 -3.16
N GLY A 52 -4.43 -7.44 -2.62
CA GLY A 52 -4.85 -6.47 -1.59
C GLY A 52 -5.19 -5.08 -2.14
N TYR A 53 -5.81 -5.04 -3.32
CA TYR A 53 -6.22 -3.79 -3.94
C TYR A 53 -7.34 -3.11 -3.14
N GLN A 54 -8.17 -3.87 -2.43
CA GLN A 54 -9.26 -3.32 -1.63
C GLN A 54 -8.70 -2.58 -0.41
N GLU A 55 -7.84 -3.25 0.35
CA GLU A 55 -7.13 -2.67 1.49
C GLU A 55 -6.36 -1.41 1.06
N THR A 56 -5.69 -1.46 -0.10
CA THR A 56 -5.01 -0.30 -0.72
C THR A 56 -5.99 0.84 -0.99
N LEU A 57 -7.14 0.57 -1.59
CA LEU A 57 -8.13 1.59 -1.95
C LEU A 57 -8.75 2.26 -0.72
N THR A 58 -8.85 1.53 0.39
CA THR A 58 -9.41 2.02 1.66
C THR A 58 -8.37 2.54 2.65
N ASP A 59 -7.08 2.56 2.31
CA ASP A 59 -6.04 3.14 3.17
C ASP A 59 -6.11 4.69 3.13
N PRO A 60 -6.36 5.37 4.28
CA PRO A 60 -6.45 6.83 4.35
C PRO A 60 -5.23 7.57 3.83
N SER A 61 -4.06 6.92 3.81
CA SER A 61 -2.80 7.49 3.35
C SER A 61 -2.79 7.80 1.85
N TYR A 62 -3.71 7.23 1.07
CA TYR A 62 -3.94 7.57 -0.34
C TYR A 62 -4.92 8.72 -0.58
N HIS A 63 -5.40 9.40 0.46
CA HIS A 63 -6.30 10.54 0.29
C HIS A 63 -5.73 11.58 -0.70
N ARG A 64 -6.55 11.99 -1.68
CA ARG A 64 -6.17 12.87 -2.81
C ARG A 64 -5.10 12.32 -3.76
N GLN A 65 -4.86 11.01 -3.78
CA GLN A 65 -3.96 10.36 -4.73
C GLN A 65 -4.75 9.54 -5.77
N ILE A 66 -4.26 9.54 -7.01
CA ILE A 66 -4.73 8.65 -8.08
C ILE A 66 -3.78 7.46 -8.11
N VAL A 67 -4.28 6.28 -7.76
CA VAL A 67 -3.46 5.07 -7.66
C VAL A 67 -3.43 4.32 -8.99
N LEU A 68 -2.23 4.12 -9.53
CA LEU A 68 -1.96 3.24 -10.66
C LEU A 68 -1.53 1.87 -10.17
N GLN A 69 -2.25 0.82 -10.59
CA GLN A 69 -1.80 -0.54 -10.31
C GLN A 69 -0.74 -1.00 -11.32
N THR A 70 0.38 -1.50 -10.81
CA THR A 70 1.37 -2.19 -11.64
C THR A 70 0.94 -3.61 -12.02
N ALA A 71 0.29 -4.33 -11.10
CA ALA A 71 -0.30 -5.63 -11.37
C ALA A 71 -1.38 -5.51 -12.45
N PRO A 72 -1.31 -6.28 -13.54
CA PRO A 72 -2.12 -6.02 -14.72
C PRO A 72 -3.59 -6.36 -14.52
N GLN A 73 -3.87 -7.46 -13.82
CA GLN A 73 -5.22 -7.99 -13.60
C GLN A 73 -5.71 -7.65 -12.20
N ILE A 74 -6.80 -6.89 -12.12
CA ILE A 74 -7.32 -6.33 -10.87
C ILE A 74 -8.82 -6.53 -10.73
N GLY A 75 -9.30 -6.80 -9.51
CA GLY A 75 -10.72 -7.09 -9.24
C GLY A 75 -11.07 -8.58 -9.28
N ASN A 76 -10.09 -9.46 -9.43
CA ASN A 76 -10.27 -10.92 -9.50
C ASN A 76 -10.91 -11.51 -8.24
N THR A 77 -10.67 -10.93 -7.06
CA THR A 77 -11.26 -11.37 -5.80
C THR A 77 -12.52 -10.60 -5.38
N GLY A 78 -13.04 -9.73 -6.25
CA GLY A 78 -14.24 -8.93 -5.95
C GLY A 78 -14.03 -7.89 -4.85
N TRP A 79 -15.07 -7.67 -4.07
CA TRP A 79 -15.10 -6.82 -2.89
C TRP A 79 -15.80 -7.56 -1.75
N ASN A 80 -15.48 -7.23 -0.49
CA ASN A 80 -16.16 -7.75 0.70
C ASN A 80 -16.13 -6.71 1.84
N ASP A 81 -16.81 -6.94 2.96
CA ASP A 81 -16.88 -5.92 4.03
C ASP A 81 -15.74 -6.05 5.07
N ALA A 82 -14.94 -7.12 4.98
CA ALA A 82 -13.92 -7.47 5.96
C ALA A 82 -12.53 -6.90 5.63
N ASP A 83 -12.24 -6.67 4.36
CA ASP A 83 -10.93 -6.18 3.87
C ASP A 83 -10.84 -4.64 3.81
N ASP A 84 -11.87 -3.92 4.26
CA ASP A 84 -11.82 -2.46 4.36
C ASP A 84 -10.93 -2.03 5.54
N GLU A 85 -9.98 -1.13 5.26
CA GLU A 85 -9.04 -0.56 6.23
C GLU A 85 -9.44 0.83 6.73
N SER A 86 -10.55 1.38 6.21
CA SER A 86 -11.24 2.56 6.74
C SER A 86 -12.72 2.53 6.38
N SER A 87 -13.47 3.60 6.66
CA SER A 87 -14.91 3.65 6.43
C SER A 87 -15.33 3.70 4.95
N GLY A 88 -14.38 3.78 4.02
CA GLY A 88 -14.64 3.82 2.59
C GLY A 88 -13.37 3.95 1.75
N ILE A 89 -13.56 4.11 0.44
CA ILE A 89 -12.47 4.29 -0.51
C ILE A 89 -11.87 5.69 -0.34
N GLN A 90 -10.56 5.75 -0.19
CA GLN A 90 -9.79 6.95 0.15
C GLN A 90 -9.08 7.56 -1.06
N VAL A 91 -8.79 6.76 -2.09
CA VAL A 91 -8.15 7.26 -3.32
C VAL A 91 -9.03 8.30 -4.03
N ALA A 92 -8.41 9.30 -4.65
CA ALA A 92 -9.12 10.22 -5.53
C ALA A 92 -9.58 9.57 -6.83
N GLY A 93 -8.82 8.57 -7.30
CA GLY A 93 -9.13 7.83 -8.51
C GLY A 93 -8.26 6.60 -8.67
N TYR A 94 -8.63 5.74 -9.61
CA TYR A 94 -7.98 4.44 -9.78
C TYR A 94 -7.71 4.10 -11.24
N ALA A 95 -6.52 3.59 -11.53
CA ALA A 95 -6.05 3.32 -12.88
C ALA A 95 -5.47 1.91 -13.02
N VAL A 96 -6.04 1.12 -13.92
CA VAL A 96 -5.72 -0.30 -14.09
C VAL A 96 -5.49 -0.67 -15.56
N ARG A 97 -4.77 -1.78 -15.78
CA ARG A 97 -4.51 -2.30 -17.13
C ARG A 97 -5.65 -3.16 -17.67
N ASP A 98 -6.08 -4.15 -16.88
CA ASP A 98 -7.06 -5.17 -17.26
C ASP A 98 -7.98 -5.49 -16.06
N PRO A 99 -9.11 -4.79 -15.90
CA PRO A 99 -10.05 -5.10 -14.83
C PRO A 99 -10.70 -6.46 -15.04
N ALA A 100 -10.88 -7.22 -13.97
CA ALA A 100 -11.49 -8.54 -14.01
C ALA A 100 -12.94 -8.44 -14.51
N ARG A 101 -13.25 -9.21 -15.55
CA ARG A 101 -14.61 -9.30 -16.12
C ARG A 101 -15.64 -9.86 -15.13
N ARG A 102 -15.18 -10.70 -14.20
CA ARG A 102 -15.98 -11.34 -13.15
C ARG A 102 -15.09 -11.57 -11.94
N ALA A 103 -15.62 -11.24 -10.76
CA ALA A 103 -15.02 -11.62 -9.49
C ALA A 103 -15.25 -13.12 -9.21
N SER A 104 -14.23 -13.80 -8.70
CA SER A 104 -14.28 -15.23 -8.38
C SER A 104 -13.49 -15.53 -7.12
N ASN A 105 -14.08 -15.23 -5.97
CA ASN A 105 -13.56 -15.59 -4.66
C ASN A 105 -14.76 -15.89 -3.74
N TRP A 106 -14.62 -16.86 -2.83
CA TRP A 106 -15.70 -17.25 -1.92
C TRP A 106 -16.09 -16.15 -0.92
N ARG A 107 -15.17 -15.21 -0.64
CA ARG A 107 -15.41 -14.04 0.21
C ARG A 107 -16.11 -12.90 -0.53
N ALA A 108 -16.16 -12.93 -1.85
CA ALA A 108 -16.66 -11.82 -2.65
C ALA A 108 -18.18 -11.64 -2.48
N THR A 109 -18.60 -10.48 -2.02
CA THR A 109 -20.02 -10.07 -1.94
C THR A 109 -20.41 -9.15 -3.10
N GLY A 110 -19.42 -8.57 -3.80
CA GLY A 110 -19.62 -7.69 -4.96
C GLY A 110 -18.41 -7.63 -5.89
N SER A 111 -18.49 -6.78 -6.91
CA SER A 111 -17.37 -6.49 -7.80
C SER A 111 -16.66 -5.19 -7.39
N LEU A 112 -15.36 -5.09 -7.70
CA LEU A 112 -14.59 -3.87 -7.50
C LEU A 112 -15.19 -2.68 -8.28
N GLU A 113 -15.67 -2.91 -9.51
CA GLU A 113 -16.24 -1.83 -10.33
C GLU A 113 -17.52 -1.25 -9.71
N ASP A 114 -18.35 -2.11 -9.11
CA ASP A 114 -19.57 -1.69 -8.42
C ASP A 114 -19.25 -0.90 -7.15
N ALA A 115 -18.22 -1.31 -6.39
CA ALA A 115 -17.75 -0.55 -5.22
C ALA A 115 -17.26 0.85 -5.61
N LEU A 116 -16.46 0.96 -6.68
CA LEU A 116 -16.01 2.26 -7.22
C LEU A 116 -17.19 3.13 -7.65
N ARG A 117 -18.18 2.57 -8.36
CA ARG A 117 -19.39 3.31 -8.77
C ARG A 117 -20.22 3.78 -7.58
N ALA A 118 -20.46 2.89 -6.62
CA ALA A 118 -21.29 3.17 -5.45
C ALA A 118 -20.73 4.32 -4.61
N GLN A 119 -19.40 4.44 -4.54
CA GLN A 119 -18.70 5.49 -3.79
C GLN A 119 -18.26 6.69 -4.66
N GLY A 120 -18.67 6.73 -5.94
CA GLY A 120 -18.38 7.86 -6.82
C GLY A 120 -16.91 7.99 -7.25
N ILE A 121 -16.13 6.91 -7.16
CA ILE A 121 -14.70 6.91 -7.48
C ILE A 121 -14.50 6.84 -8.99
N VAL A 122 -13.87 7.87 -9.55
CA VAL A 122 -13.57 7.96 -10.98
C VAL A 122 -12.30 7.17 -11.29
N GLY A 123 -12.40 6.25 -12.24
CA GLY A 123 -11.27 5.42 -12.64
C GLY A 123 -11.16 5.20 -14.15
N ILE A 124 -10.05 4.59 -14.54
CA ILE A 124 -9.69 4.31 -15.92
C ILE A 124 -9.08 2.91 -16.06
N ALA A 125 -9.50 2.18 -17.09
CA ALA A 125 -9.01 0.87 -17.45
C ALA A 125 -8.38 0.87 -18.85
N GLY A 126 -7.62 -0.18 -19.17
CA GLY A 126 -7.11 -0.40 -20.53
C GLY A 126 -5.86 0.40 -20.88
N ILE A 127 -5.30 1.18 -19.95
CA ILE A 127 -4.07 1.96 -20.19
C ILE A 127 -2.82 1.11 -20.04
N ASP A 128 -1.73 1.51 -20.70
CA ASP A 128 -0.40 0.95 -20.44
C ASP A 128 0.12 1.47 -19.08
N THR A 129 -0.27 0.81 -17.99
CA THR A 129 0.16 1.15 -16.64
C THR A 129 1.67 1.02 -16.48
N ARG A 130 2.35 0.15 -17.24
CA ARG A 130 3.82 0.03 -17.20
C ARG A 130 4.48 1.29 -17.77
N ALA A 131 3.98 1.83 -18.89
CA ALA A 131 4.49 3.08 -19.44
C ALA A 131 4.26 4.26 -18.49
N ALA A 132 3.09 4.33 -17.84
CA ALA A 132 2.78 5.35 -16.84
C ALA A 132 3.69 5.25 -15.61
N VAL A 133 3.87 4.05 -15.06
CA VAL A 133 4.74 3.80 -13.90
C VAL A 133 6.19 4.16 -14.19
N ARG A 134 6.72 3.77 -15.37
CA ARG A 134 8.08 4.15 -15.78
C ARG A 134 8.25 5.66 -15.83
N HIS A 135 7.24 6.36 -16.36
CA HIS A 135 7.23 7.82 -16.44
C HIS A 135 7.24 8.46 -15.05
N LEU A 136 6.37 8.02 -14.13
CA LEU A 136 6.34 8.50 -12.74
C LEU A 136 7.65 8.20 -11.99
N ARG A 137 8.25 7.03 -12.20
CA ARG A 137 9.56 6.70 -11.62
C ARG A 137 10.67 7.64 -12.14
N GLU A 138 10.63 7.98 -13.43
CA GLU A 138 11.63 8.82 -14.10
C GLU A 138 11.38 10.33 -13.97
N ARG A 139 10.17 10.78 -13.64
CA ARG A 139 9.83 12.21 -13.50
C ARG A 139 9.41 12.62 -12.10
N GLY A 140 9.06 11.65 -11.27
CA GLY A 140 8.47 11.83 -9.95
C GLY A 140 6.95 11.71 -9.95
N ALA A 141 6.38 11.54 -8.76
CA ALA A 141 4.96 11.70 -8.53
C ALA A 141 4.54 13.14 -8.85
N MET A 142 3.36 13.32 -9.44
CA MET A 142 2.96 14.59 -10.02
C MET A 142 1.45 14.74 -10.05
N ARG A 143 0.92 15.95 -10.24
CA ARG A 143 -0.53 16.14 -10.38
C ARG A 143 -1.03 15.40 -11.62
N ALA A 144 -2.23 14.86 -11.49
CA ALA A 144 -2.92 14.16 -12.54
C ALA A 144 -4.43 14.33 -12.40
N GLY A 145 -5.15 13.97 -13.47
CA GLY A 145 -6.59 13.89 -13.47
C GLY A 145 -7.09 12.73 -14.32
N ILE A 146 -8.24 12.16 -13.94
CA ILE A 146 -8.99 11.21 -14.76
C ILE A 146 -10.27 11.90 -15.22
N PHE A 147 -10.51 11.88 -16.53
CA PHE A 147 -11.67 12.53 -17.16
C PHE A 147 -12.41 11.54 -18.07
N SER A 148 -13.73 11.47 -17.92
CA SER A 148 -14.61 10.61 -18.74
C SER A 148 -16.00 11.22 -18.89
N GLY A 149 -16.76 10.74 -19.89
CA GLY A 149 -18.13 11.22 -20.13
C GLY A 149 -18.18 12.73 -20.40
N SER A 150 -19.10 13.43 -19.75
CA SER A 150 -19.27 14.89 -19.90
C SER A 150 -18.10 15.74 -19.39
N ALA A 151 -17.15 15.14 -18.67
CA ALA A 151 -15.96 15.82 -18.20
C ALA A 151 -14.81 15.84 -19.22
N LEU A 152 -14.93 15.12 -20.34
CA LEU A 152 -13.97 15.19 -21.44
C LEU A 152 -13.97 16.59 -22.06
N ALA A 153 -12.78 17.07 -22.39
CA ALA A 153 -12.54 18.37 -23.02
C ALA A 153 -11.30 18.26 -23.92
N PRO A 154 -10.96 19.29 -24.73
CA PRO A 154 -9.70 19.32 -25.44
C PRO A 154 -8.51 19.09 -24.51
N GLU A 155 -7.52 18.32 -24.96
CA GLU A 155 -6.39 17.88 -24.12
C GLU A 155 -5.68 19.03 -23.39
N ALA A 156 -5.47 20.16 -24.08
CA ALA A 156 -4.85 21.35 -23.50
C ALA A 156 -5.64 21.90 -22.30
N GLU A 157 -6.96 21.87 -22.34
CA GLU A 157 -7.81 22.30 -21.22
C GLU A 157 -7.73 21.33 -20.05
N LEU A 158 -7.66 20.03 -20.32
CA LEU A 158 -7.51 19.02 -19.27
C LEU A 158 -6.16 19.13 -18.55
N VAL A 159 -5.08 19.37 -19.31
CA VAL A 159 -3.75 19.62 -18.74
C VAL A 159 -3.78 20.87 -17.86
N GLU A 160 -4.40 21.96 -18.31
CA GLU A 160 -4.53 23.19 -17.50
C GLU A 160 -5.26 22.92 -16.18
N ARG A 161 -6.39 22.18 -16.22
CA ARG A 161 -7.11 21.79 -14.99
C ARG A 161 -6.24 20.98 -14.02
N VAL A 162 -5.39 20.10 -14.54
CA VAL A 162 -4.45 19.33 -13.73
C VAL A 162 -3.37 20.22 -13.12
N VAL A 163 -2.76 21.11 -13.89
CA VAL A 163 -1.71 22.03 -13.43
C VAL A 163 -2.22 23.00 -12.35
N GLN A 164 -3.48 23.44 -12.45
CA GLN A 164 -4.11 24.33 -11.46
C GLN A 164 -4.55 23.60 -10.17
N SER A 165 -4.47 22.27 -10.12
CA SER A 165 -4.78 21.54 -8.91
C SER A 165 -3.70 21.74 -7.83
N PRO A 166 -4.06 21.76 -6.53
CA PRO A 166 -3.06 21.94 -5.48
C PRO A 166 -2.07 20.77 -5.43
N PRO A 167 -0.76 21.02 -5.25
CA PRO A 167 0.24 19.97 -5.10
C PRO A 167 0.07 19.21 -3.78
N MET A 168 0.67 18.02 -3.70
CA MET A 168 0.74 17.22 -2.46
C MET A 168 1.75 17.79 -1.44
N GLU A 169 2.82 18.43 -1.92
CA GLU A 169 3.78 19.11 -1.05
C GLU A 169 3.11 20.33 -0.40
N GLY A 170 3.21 20.44 0.92
CA GLY A 170 2.48 21.41 1.73
C GLY A 170 0.98 21.12 1.91
N ALA A 171 0.48 19.94 1.55
CA ALA A 171 -0.93 19.59 1.71
C ALA A 171 -1.23 19.07 3.13
N ASP A 172 -2.11 19.78 3.85
CA ASP A 172 -2.67 19.33 5.12
C ASP A 172 -3.89 18.45 4.87
N LEU A 173 -3.72 17.13 5.02
CA LEU A 173 -4.74 16.14 4.64
C LEU A 173 -5.23 15.28 5.81
N TYR A 174 -4.46 15.13 6.90
CA TYR A 174 -4.86 14.26 8.00
C TYR A 174 -6.14 14.74 8.69
N GLY A 175 -6.38 16.06 8.71
CA GLY A 175 -7.63 16.64 9.23
C GLY A 175 -8.88 16.23 8.44
N ALA A 176 -8.74 15.78 7.19
CA ALA A 176 -9.85 15.31 6.36
C ALA A 176 -10.20 13.84 6.60
N VAL A 177 -9.29 13.06 7.20
CA VAL A 177 -9.44 11.60 7.37
C VAL A 177 -9.47 11.14 8.83
N THR A 178 -9.15 12.02 9.79
CA THR A 178 -9.29 11.73 11.22
C THR A 178 -10.73 11.40 11.59
N THR A 179 -10.91 10.53 12.59
CA THR A 179 -12.19 10.36 13.27
C THR A 179 -12.71 11.67 13.81
N THR A 180 -14.04 11.85 13.75
CA THR A 180 -14.73 13.02 14.30
C THR A 180 -14.96 12.92 15.81
N GLU A 181 -15.20 11.71 16.29
CA GLU A 181 -15.48 11.42 17.70
C GLU A 181 -14.53 10.32 18.21
N PRO A 182 -14.10 10.39 19.48
CA PRO A 182 -13.35 9.30 20.10
C PRO A 182 -14.13 7.98 20.08
N TYR A 183 -13.44 6.87 19.84
CA TYR A 183 -14.02 5.54 19.97
C TYR A 183 -13.01 4.55 20.57
N VAL A 184 -13.51 3.44 21.09
CA VAL A 184 -12.70 2.43 21.78
C VAL A 184 -12.75 1.12 21.00
N VAL A 185 -11.57 0.57 20.71
CA VAL A 185 -11.41 -0.82 20.28
C VAL A 185 -11.03 -1.63 21.52
N PRO A 186 -11.92 -2.49 22.03
CA PRO A 186 -11.68 -3.22 23.27
C PRO A 186 -10.54 -4.23 23.10
N ALA A 187 -9.82 -4.49 24.18
CA ALA A 187 -8.86 -5.59 24.24
C ALA A 187 -9.55 -6.93 23.94
N VAL A 188 -8.87 -7.79 23.18
CA VAL A 188 -9.28 -9.19 23.02
C VAL A 188 -8.67 -10.00 24.15
N GLY A 189 -9.51 -10.73 24.89
CA GLY A 189 -9.07 -11.50 26.07
C GLY A 189 -8.90 -10.62 27.31
N GLU A 190 -7.85 -10.89 28.10
CA GLU A 190 -7.55 -10.09 29.29
C GLU A 190 -7.03 -8.70 28.89
N ARG A 191 -7.66 -7.65 29.43
CA ARG A 191 -7.16 -6.28 29.25
C ARG A 191 -5.90 -6.06 30.08
N ARG A 192 -4.78 -5.85 29.39
CA ARG A 192 -3.44 -5.67 29.97
C ARG A 192 -2.98 -4.22 29.96
N PHE A 193 -3.34 -3.45 28.93
CA PHE A 193 -2.88 -2.07 28.72
C PHE A 193 -3.99 -1.18 28.15
N VAL A 194 -3.85 0.13 28.35
CA VAL A 194 -4.65 1.18 27.72
C VAL A 194 -3.74 2.03 26.82
N VAL A 195 -4.08 2.17 25.55
CA VAL A 195 -3.34 3.00 24.58
C VAL A 195 -4.21 4.13 24.08
N ALA A 196 -3.69 5.36 24.12
CA ALA A 196 -4.27 6.50 23.42
C ALA A 196 -3.66 6.57 22.00
N ALA A 197 -4.47 6.34 20.97
CA ALA A 197 -4.05 6.39 19.58
C ALA A 197 -4.54 7.69 18.93
N LEU A 198 -3.61 8.54 18.47
CA LEU A 198 -3.95 9.73 17.71
C LEU A 198 -4.24 9.34 16.26
N ASP A 199 -5.48 9.55 15.85
CA ASP A 199 -5.93 9.29 14.50
C ASP A 199 -5.56 10.44 13.57
N VAL A 200 -4.58 10.19 12.71
CA VAL A 200 -4.18 11.06 11.62
C VAL A 200 -4.41 10.39 10.26
N GLY A 201 -5.30 9.38 10.22
CA GLY A 201 -5.55 8.49 9.09
C GLY A 201 -5.33 7.01 9.43
N ILE A 202 -5.73 6.57 10.62
CA ILE A 202 -5.47 5.23 11.13
C ILE A 202 -6.19 4.16 10.30
N LYS A 203 -5.44 3.13 9.92
CA LYS A 203 -6.00 1.91 9.32
C LYS A 203 -6.62 1.00 10.38
N TYR A 204 -7.75 0.37 10.06
CA TYR A 204 -8.48 -0.50 10.98
C TYR A 204 -7.68 -1.70 11.49
N ASN A 205 -6.73 -2.25 10.72
CA ASN A 205 -5.95 -3.38 11.22
C ASN A 205 -4.97 -3.00 12.35
N THR A 206 -4.57 -1.73 12.46
CA THR A 206 -3.68 -1.25 13.52
C THR A 206 -4.26 -1.46 14.93
N PRO A 207 -5.44 -0.92 15.27
CA PRO A 207 -6.04 -1.16 16.58
C PRO A 207 -6.47 -2.63 16.77
N ARG A 208 -6.84 -3.35 15.70
CA ARG A 208 -7.09 -4.81 15.78
C ARG A 208 -5.84 -5.58 16.23
N MET A 209 -4.67 -5.23 15.69
CA MET A 209 -3.39 -5.85 16.04
C MET A 209 -2.95 -5.56 17.48
N MET A 210 -3.27 -4.38 17.98
CA MET A 210 -3.09 -4.03 19.39
C MET A 210 -4.08 -4.76 20.31
N ALA A 211 -5.36 -4.79 19.92
CA ALA A 211 -6.41 -5.46 20.69
C ALA A 211 -6.11 -6.95 20.89
N ALA A 212 -5.62 -7.63 19.86
CA ALA A 212 -5.18 -9.03 19.93
C ALA A 212 -4.07 -9.29 20.98
N ARG A 213 -3.35 -8.25 21.42
CA ARG A 213 -2.29 -8.32 22.44
C ARG A 213 -2.77 -7.93 23.85
N GLY A 214 -4.07 -7.75 24.03
CA GLY A 214 -4.69 -7.34 25.30
C GLY A 214 -4.67 -5.83 25.52
N ILE A 215 -4.52 -5.02 24.46
CA ILE A 215 -4.51 -3.56 24.54
C ILE A 215 -5.92 -3.02 24.26
N GLU A 216 -6.48 -2.24 25.19
CA GLU A 216 -7.67 -1.42 24.93
C GLU A 216 -7.22 -0.12 24.24
N VAL A 217 -7.64 0.09 23.01
CA VAL A 217 -7.20 1.23 22.19
C VAL A 217 -8.27 2.31 22.16
N HIS A 218 -7.93 3.48 22.65
CA HIS A 218 -8.75 4.70 22.58
C HIS A 218 -8.30 5.49 21.37
N VAL A 219 -9.06 5.44 20.28
CA VAL A 219 -8.77 6.18 19.06
C VAL A 219 -9.34 7.59 19.20
N LEU A 220 -8.46 8.58 19.07
CA LEU A 220 -8.72 9.98 19.38
C LEU A 220 -8.58 10.84 18.11
N PRO A 221 -9.43 11.86 17.91
CA PRO A 221 -9.29 12.80 16.81
C PRO A 221 -7.91 13.47 16.78
N ALA A 222 -7.40 13.83 15.60
CA ALA A 222 -6.14 14.54 15.40
C ALA A 222 -6.02 15.85 16.21
N SER A 223 -7.15 16.47 16.57
CA SER A 223 -7.23 17.70 17.36
C SER A 223 -7.11 17.50 18.87
N SER A 224 -7.00 16.25 19.34
CA SER A 224 -6.96 15.91 20.76
C SER A 224 -5.78 16.58 21.47
N THR A 225 -5.97 16.91 22.74
CA THR A 225 -4.96 17.59 23.56
C THR A 225 -4.26 16.63 24.51
N ILE A 226 -3.19 17.10 25.14
CA ILE A 226 -2.48 16.29 26.13
C ILE A 226 -3.35 15.98 27.34
N GLU A 227 -4.24 16.91 27.73
CA GLU A 227 -5.17 16.72 28.86
C GLU A 227 -6.16 15.59 28.56
N THR A 228 -6.65 15.49 27.33
CA THR A 228 -7.49 14.36 26.89
C THR A 228 -6.72 13.05 27.02
N ILE A 229 -5.48 13.00 26.55
CA ILE A 229 -4.62 11.80 26.66
C ILE A 229 -4.41 11.44 28.13
N GLU A 230 -3.99 12.38 28.97
CA GLU A 230 -3.70 12.14 30.39
C GLU A 230 -4.94 11.68 31.17
N SER A 231 -6.14 12.14 30.79
CA SER A 231 -7.40 11.73 31.41
C SER A 231 -7.67 10.22 31.28
N LEU A 232 -7.12 9.59 30.24
CA LEU A 232 -7.23 8.15 30.01
C LEU A 232 -6.25 7.34 30.89
N ARG A 233 -5.24 8.00 31.48
CA ARG A 233 -4.10 7.37 32.17
C ARG A 233 -3.50 6.23 31.32
N PRO A 234 -3.03 6.53 30.10
CA PRO A 234 -2.60 5.51 29.16
C PRO A 234 -1.28 4.88 29.60
N ASP A 235 -1.14 3.58 29.35
CA ASP A 235 0.13 2.86 29.43
C ASP A 235 1.02 3.15 28.21
N GLY A 236 0.43 3.60 27.10
CA GLY A 236 1.15 3.99 25.90
C GLY A 236 0.39 4.96 25.00
N PHE A 237 1.14 5.63 24.14
CA PHE A 237 0.64 6.54 23.12
C PHE A 237 1.02 6.02 21.73
N PHE A 238 0.08 6.10 20.79
CA PHE A 238 0.30 5.63 19.43
C PHE A 238 0.05 6.74 18.40
N LEU A 239 0.96 6.89 17.44
CA LEU A 239 0.82 7.78 16.30
C LEU A 239 0.55 6.96 15.04
N ALA A 240 -0.64 7.16 14.47
CA ALA A 240 -1.08 6.42 13.30
C ALA A 240 -0.37 6.82 11.99
N ASN A 241 -0.61 6.01 10.95
CA ASN A 241 -0.38 6.38 9.57
C ASN A 241 -1.33 7.51 9.11
N GLY A 242 -1.07 8.10 7.95
CA GLY A 242 -1.86 9.22 7.47
C GLY A 242 -1.42 9.81 6.12
N PRO A 243 -2.28 10.62 5.47
CA PRO A 243 -1.98 11.30 4.23
C PRO A 243 -1.35 12.68 4.43
N GLY A 244 -0.79 13.22 3.35
CA GLY A 244 -0.35 14.61 3.27
C GLY A 244 1.13 14.81 3.62
N ASP A 245 1.51 16.07 3.79
CA ASP A 245 2.87 16.48 4.07
C ASP A 245 3.09 16.60 5.59
N PRO A 246 4.07 15.89 6.19
CA PRO A 246 4.34 15.99 7.62
C PRO A 246 4.77 17.39 8.05
N ALA A 247 5.20 18.26 7.14
CA ALA A 247 5.51 19.66 7.42
C ALA A 247 4.29 20.45 7.94
N THR A 248 3.05 20.03 7.63
CA THR A 248 1.83 20.70 8.10
C THR A 248 1.33 20.20 9.46
N ALA A 249 1.91 19.10 9.98
CA ALA A 249 1.45 18.43 11.21
C ALA A 249 1.95 19.10 12.50
N ASP A 250 1.90 20.43 12.59
CA ASP A 250 2.43 21.18 13.75
C ASP A 250 1.74 20.83 15.07
N HIS A 251 0.41 20.65 15.05
CA HIS A 251 -0.32 20.23 16.25
C HIS A 251 0.05 18.81 16.71
N PRO A 252 -0.01 17.77 15.87
CA PRO A 252 0.50 16.43 16.23
C PRO A 252 1.96 16.43 16.73
N VAL A 253 2.84 17.23 16.13
CA VAL A 253 4.23 17.36 16.59
C VAL A 253 4.32 18.00 17.98
N ALA A 254 3.57 19.07 18.24
CA ALA A 254 3.53 19.71 19.56
C ALA A 254 2.95 18.78 20.63
N LEU A 255 1.93 17.99 20.30
CA LEU A 255 1.38 16.96 21.18
C LEU A 255 2.40 15.86 21.47
N THR A 256 3.10 15.38 20.44
CA THR A 256 4.14 14.36 20.57
C THR A 256 5.27 14.80 21.49
N ARG A 257 5.70 16.07 21.40
CA ARG A 257 6.69 16.65 22.33
C ARG A 257 6.22 16.57 23.78
N GLN A 258 4.96 16.93 24.05
CA GLN A 258 4.38 16.85 25.40
C GLN A 258 4.26 15.42 25.93
N VAL A 259 3.98 14.44 25.06
CA VAL A 259 3.99 13.00 25.38
C VAL A 259 5.41 12.54 25.76
N LEU A 260 6.43 12.96 25.00
CA LEU A 260 7.83 12.62 25.26
C LEU A 260 8.34 13.24 26.57
N GLU A 261 7.97 14.48 26.89
CA GLU A 261 8.28 15.14 28.17
C GLU A 261 7.77 14.34 29.37
N ARG A 262 6.59 13.73 29.23
CA ARG A 262 5.95 12.88 30.24
C ARG A 262 6.47 11.44 30.25
N ARG A 263 7.33 11.08 29.29
CA ARG A 263 7.92 9.75 29.12
C ARG A 263 6.87 8.64 28.97
N ILE A 264 5.72 8.98 28.39
CA ILE A 264 4.69 7.99 28.02
C ILE A 264 5.28 7.14 26.87
N PRO A 265 5.24 5.79 26.96
CA PRO A 265 5.71 4.91 25.90
C PRO A 265 5.07 5.23 24.57
N LEU A 266 5.87 5.47 23.53
CA LEU A 266 5.37 5.92 22.23
C LEU A 266 5.73 4.92 21.13
N PHE A 267 4.75 4.60 20.29
CA PHE A 267 4.97 3.91 19.02
C PHE A 267 4.34 4.69 17.85
N GLY A 268 5.12 4.97 16.80
CA GLY A 268 4.62 5.64 15.58
C GLY A 268 4.77 4.81 14.32
N ILE A 269 3.77 4.86 13.42
CA ILE A 269 3.76 4.16 12.13
C ILE A 269 3.60 5.17 10.99
N CYS A 270 4.40 5.04 9.92
CA CYS A 270 4.34 5.83 8.69
C CYS A 270 4.35 7.36 8.94
N PHE A 271 3.19 8.02 8.93
CA PHE A 271 3.08 9.44 9.27
C PHE A 271 3.50 9.71 10.72
N GLY A 272 3.22 8.77 11.63
CA GLY A 272 3.71 8.79 13.00
C GLY A 272 5.24 8.75 13.13
N ASN A 273 5.95 8.10 12.21
CA ASN A 273 7.42 8.15 12.16
C ASN A 273 7.94 9.54 11.79
N GLN A 274 7.24 10.21 10.86
CA GLN A 274 7.59 11.56 10.41
C GLN A 274 7.28 12.60 11.50
N ILE A 275 6.13 12.47 12.18
CA ILE A 275 5.77 13.29 13.33
C ILE A 275 6.78 13.11 14.47
N LEU A 276 7.16 11.87 14.79
CA LEU A 276 8.19 11.61 15.81
C LEU A 276 9.53 12.24 15.39
N GLY A 277 9.98 12.02 14.15
CA GLY A 277 11.20 12.64 13.61
C GLY A 277 11.21 14.15 13.80
N ARG A 278 10.13 14.85 13.42
CA ARG A 278 9.97 16.30 13.63
C ARG A 278 9.95 16.69 15.10
N ALA A 279 9.31 15.91 15.97
CA ALA A 279 9.30 16.14 17.42
C ALA A 279 10.70 16.05 18.02
N LEU A 280 11.55 15.16 17.48
CA LEU A 280 12.95 14.97 17.84
C LEU A 280 13.93 15.94 17.14
N GLY A 281 13.42 16.88 16.32
CA GLY A 281 14.23 17.92 15.67
C GLY A 281 14.78 17.55 14.29
N ARG A 282 14.32 16.46 13.68
CA ARG A 282 14.68 16.07 12.31
C ARG A 282 13.79 16.75 11.27
N SER A 283 14.35 17.01 10.10
CA SER A 283 13.59 17.45 8.92
C SER A 283 12.98 16.26 8.18
N THR A 284 11.95 16.57 7.39
CA THR A 284 11.34 15.65 6.44
C THR A 284 11.58 16.14 5.02
N TYR A 285 11.59 15.22 4.05
CA TYR A 285 11.72 15.55 2.64
C TYR A 285 10.77 14.70 1.80
N LYS A 286 10.38 15.23 0.63
CA LYS A 286 9.56 14.51 -0.33
C LYS A 286 10.42 13.56 -1.17
N LEU A 287 10.04 12.29 -1.21
CA LEU A 287 10.63 11.29 -2.09
C LEU A 287 10.18 11.56 -3.53
N ARG A 288 11.04 11.22 -4.49
CA ARG A 288 10.75 11.41 -5.92
C ARG A 288 9.41 10.80 -6.34
N TYR A 289 9.19 9.53 -6.00
CA TYR A 289 7.95 8.80 -6.30
C TYR A 289 7.40 8.03 -5.08
N GLY A 290 8.09 8.10 -3.94
CA GLY A 290 7.72 7.40 -2.71
C GLY A 290 7.90 5.88 -2.73
N HIS A 291 7.56 5.27 -1.61
CA HIS A 291 7.56 3.82 -1.41
C HIS A 291 6.12 3.32 -1.28
N ARG A 292 5.69 2.51 -2.24
CA ARG A 292 4.31 2.05 -2.39
C ARG A 292 4.28 0.62 -2.89
N GLY A 293 4.11 -0.33 -1.98
CA GLY A 293 4.24 -1.74 -2.32
C GLY A 293 4.23 -2.66 -1.11
N ILE A 294 4.22 -3.96 -1.39
CA ILE A 294 4.21 -5.03 -0.37
C ILE A 294 5.50 -5.86 -0.39
N ASN A 295 6.56 -5.33 -0.99
CA ASN A 295 7.78 -6.06 -1.29
C ASN A 295 9.06 -5.26 -0.97
N ILE A 296 8.96 -4.29 -0.08
CA ILE A 296 10.07 -3.35 0.17
C ILE A 296 10.90 -3.89 1.34
N PRO A 297 12.18 -4.23 1.11
CA PRO A 297 13.05 -4.73 2.16
C PRO A 297 13.41 -3.60 3.12
N VAL A 298 13.49 -3.92 4.40
CA VAL A 298 13.98 -3.00 5.44
C VAL A 298 14.98 -3.74 6.31
N VAL A 299 16.12 -3.11 6.57
CA VAL A 299 17.16 -3.65 7.46
C VAL A 299 17.06 -3.02 8.83
N GLU A 300 16.97 -3.84 9.88
CA GLU A 300 17.14 -3.42 11.27
C GLU A 300 18.63 -3.44 11.65
N HIS A 301 19.21 -2.27 11.95
CA HIS A 301 20.65 -2.16 12.14
C HIS A 301 21.18 -2.85 13.39
N ALA A 302 20.40 -2.91 14.46
CA ALA A 302 20.82 -3.55 15.70
C ALA A 302 21.00 -5.07 15.56
N THR A 303 20.23 -5.71 14.67
CA THR A 303 20.18 -7.18 14.52
C THR A 303 20.72 -7.66 13.19
N GLY A 304 20.80 -6.78 12.18
CA GLY A 304 21.07 -7.14 10.79
C GLY A 304 19.89 -7.87 10.10
N ARG A 305 18.73 -7.99 10.77
CA ARG A 305 17.55 -8.67 10.21
C ARG A 305 16.98 -7.85 9.06
N VAL A 306 16.54 -8.55 8.03
CA VAL A 306 15.75 -7.97 6.94
C VAL A 306 14.30 -8.42 7.08
N ALA A 307 13.38 -7.47 7.01
CA ALA A 307 11.95 -7.72 6.86
C ALA A 307 11.49 -7.28 5.47
N ILE A 308 10.59 -8.04 4.84
CA ILE A 308 9.85 -7.54 3.68
C ILE A 308 8.62 -6.82 4.23
N THR A 309 8.38 -5.60 3.76
CA THR A 309 7.41 -4.69 4.39
C THR A 309 6.37 -4.17 3.40
N SER A 310 5.20 -3.83 3.94
CA SER A 310 4.18 -3.03 3.26
C SER A 310 4.45 -1.56 3.51
N GLN A 311 4.49 -0.75 2.46
CA GLN A 311 4.76 0.69 2.56
C GLN A 311 3.82 1.50 1.68
N ASN A 312 3.45 2.67 2.19
CA ASN A 312 2.70 3.70 1.47
C ASN A 312 3.07 5.09 1.98
N HIS A 313 4.17 5.67 1.50
CA HIS A 313 4.55 7.03 1.85
C HIS A 313 5.28 7.77 0.73
N GLY A 314 5.01 9.06 0.61
CA GLY A 314 5.69 9.99 -0.31
C GLY A 314 6.76 10.86 0.35
N PHE A 315 6.86 10.83 1.68
CA PHE A 315 7.80 11.61 2.46
C PHE A 315 8.65 10.71 3.36
N ALA A 316 9.82 11.19 3.77
CA ALA A 316 10.73 10.46 4.63
C ALA A 316 11.43 11.42 5.61
N VAL A 317 11.95 10.87 6.70
CA VAL A 317 12.76 11.61 7.67
C VAL A 317 14.21 11.62 7.21
N ALA A 318 14.89 12.76 7.37
CA ALA A 318 16.32 12.87 7.10
C ALA A 318 17.16 12.19 8.19
N GLY A 319 18.12 11.37 7.77
CA GLY A 319 19.09 10.71 8.64
C GLY A 319 19.85 9.62 7.90
N GLU A 320 20.83 9.03 8.58
CA GLU A 320 21.67 7.95 8.05
C GLU A 320 21.57 6.67 8.88
N ALA A 321 21.90 5.53 8.27
CA ALA A 321 21.88 4.22 8.91
C ALA A 321 22.68 4.20 10.23
N GLY A 322 22.01 3.91 11.35
CA GLY A 322 22.65 3.82 12.67
C GLY A 322 23.07 5.16 13.26
N GLU A 323 22.69 6.30 12.66
CA GLU A 323 23.01 7.63 13.17
C GLU A 323 22.41 7.84 14.57
N GLU A 324 23.27 8.11 15.56
CA GLU A 324 22.86 8.57 16.89
C GLU A 324 22.83 10.10 16.97
N PHE A 325 21.90 10.65 17.75
CA PHE A 325 21.75 12.09 17.90
C PHE A 325 21.11 12.51 19.22
N ASP A 326 21.49 13.70 19.68
CA ASP A 326 20.94 14.30 20.90
C ASP A 326 19.59 14.95 20.64
N THR A 327 18.68 14.78 21.59
CA THR A 327 17.36 15.43 21.61
C THR A 327 17.10 15.99 23.01
N PRO A 328 16.10 16.88 23.20
CA PRO A 328 15.70 17.34 24.53
C PRO A 328 15.28 16.23 25.51
N TYR A 329 15.00 15.01 25.00
CA TYR A 329 14.51 13.86 25.77
C TYR A 329 15.59 12.83 26.07
N GLY A 330 16.81 13.05 25.56
CA GLY A 330 17.95 12.11 25.58
C GLY A 330 18.37 11.69 24.17
N ARG A 331 19.30 10.73 24.04
CA ARG A 331 19.78 10.29 22.73
C ARG A 331 18.74 9.45 21.99
N ALA A 332 18.74 9.57 20.67
CA ALA A 332 17.97 8.77 19.73
C ALA A 332 18.89 8.16 18.66
N VAL A 333 18.39 7.14 17.96
CA VAL A 333 19.12 6.44 16.90
C VAL A 333 18.22 6.10 15.72
N ILE A 334 18.76 6.18 14.50
CA ILE A 334 18.12 5.61 13.30
C ILE A 334 18.26 4.09 13.32
N THR A 335 17.14 3.39 13.49
CA THR A 335 17.12 1.94 13.73
C THR A 335 16.96 1.11 12.46
N HIS A 336 16.28 1.66 11.44
CA HIS A 336 15.99 0.94 10.21
C HIS A 336 16.25 1.80 8.98
N THR A 337 16.72 1.19 7.89
CA THR A 337 16.80 1.81 6.57
C THR A 337 16.42 0.85 5.45
N CYS A 338 16.01 1.40 4.31
CA CYS A 338 15.74 0.66 3.09
C CYS A 338 17.06 0.41 2.34
N PRO A 339 17.47 -0.84 2.09
CA PRO A 339 18.72 -1.12 1.37
C PRO A 339 18.66 -0.79 -0.13
N ASN A 340 17.46 -0.51 -0.68
CA ASN A 340 17.33 -0.12 -2.09
C ASN A 340 17.81 1.31 -2.35
N ASP A 341 17.65 2.23 -1.40
CA ASP A 341 17.92 3.66 -1.60
C ASP A 341 18.43 4.42 -0.36
N GLY A 342 18.59 3.74 0.79
CA GLY A 342 19.07 4.33 2.02
C GLY A 342 18.03 5.16 2.78
N CYS A 343 16.76 5.14 2.38
CA CYS A 343 15.69 5.86 3.09
C CYS A 343 15.61 5.42 4.56
N VAL A 344 15.37 6.36 5.47
CA VAL A 344 15.12 6.07 6.89
C VAL A 344 13.77 5.37 7.03
N GLU A 345 13.78 4.21 7.66
CA GLU A 345 12.62 3.33 7.83
C GLU A 345 12.19 3.18 9.29
N GLY A 346 12.93 3.77 10.22
CA GLY A 346 12.59 3.74 11.63
C GLY A 346 13.65 4.40 12.50
N MET A 347 13.22 4.82 13.68
CA MET A 347 14.08 5.44 14.69
C MET A 347 13.59 5.11 16.10
N ALA A 348 14.44 5.31 17.09
CA ALA A 348 14.06 5.10 18.47
C ALA A 348 14.87 5.91 19.47
N GLY A 349 14.27 6.18 20.64
CA GLY A 349 14.97 6.71 21.80
C GLY A 349 15.88 5.67 22.43
N ILE A 350 17.13 6.05 22.70
CA ILE A 350 18.08 5.29 23.52
C ILE A 350 17.79 5.55 24.99
N ASP A 351 17.49 6.80 25.35
CA ASP A 351 17.34 7.22 26.74
C ASP A 351 15.87 7.51 27.12
N PHE A 352 14.91 7.30 26.22
CA PHE A 352 13.47 7.54 26.43
C PHE A 352 12.60 6.49 25.70
N PRO A 353 11.37 6.22 26.18
CA PRO A 353 10.58 5.09 25.72
C PRO A 353 9.78 5.43 24.45
N ALA A 354 10.44 5.61 23.32
CA ALA A 354 9.76 5.87 22.05
C ALA A 354 10.45 5.17 20.89
N PHE A 355 9.67 4.67 19.94
CA PHE A 355 10.17 4.22 18.64
C PHE A 355 9.13 4.42 17.54
N SER A 356 9.57 4.38 16.30
CA SER A 356 8.69 4.44 15.15
C SER A 356 9.27 3.69 13.96
N VAL A 357 8.39 3.35 13.02
CA VAL A 357 8.75 2.79 11.72
C VAL A 357 7.98 3.48 10.59
N GLN A 358 8.60 3.60 9.44
CA GLN A 358 8.05 4.29 8.28
C GLN A 358 7.11 3.40 7.44
N TYR A 359 7.31 2.08 7.53
CA TYR A 359 6.46 1.05 6.92
C TYR A 359 5.28 0.67 7.82
N HIS A 360 4.46 -0.28 7.36
CA HIS A 360 3.18 -0.68 7.98
C HIS A 360 3.24 -2.11 8.55
N PRO A 361 3.61 -2.27 9.84
CA PRO A 361 3.59 -3.55 10.55
C PRO A 361 2.23 -4.22 10.60
N GLU A 362 1.14 -3.45 10.54
CA GLU A 362 -0.22 -3.97 10.46
C GLU A 362 -0.53 -4.60 9.09
N ALA A 363 0.35 -4.48 8.09
CA ALA A 363 0.12 -4.97 6.74
C ALA A 363 -1.25 -4.54 6.21
N ALA A 364 -2.14 -5.47 5.84
CA ALA A 364 -3.47 -5.18 5.31
C ALA A 364 -3.42 -4.11 4.19
N ALA A 365 -2.84 -4.43 3.02
CA ALA A 365 -2.28 -5.72 2.63
C ALA A 365 -0.76 -5.81 2.81
N GLY A 366 -0.21 -7.02 2.67
CA GLY A 366 1.23 -7.26 2.55
C GLY A 366 1.79 -8.31 3.51
N PRO A 367 3.13 -8.43 3.59
CA PRO A 367 3.82 -9.42 4.40
C PRO A 367 3.70 -9.13 5.90
N HIS A 368 3.88 -10.19 6.68
CA HIS A 368 3.68 -10.19 8.14
C HIS A 368 5.00 -10.10 8.92
N ASP A 369 6.13 -9.94 8.23
CA ASP A 369 7.51 -9.99 8.80
C ASP A 369 7.76 -8.96 9.91
N ALA A 370 6.99 -7.86 9.90
CA ALA A 370 7.12 -6.72 10.79
C ALA A 370 6.19 -6.75 12.01
N ALA A 371 5.29 -7.75 12.12
CA ALA A 371 4.26 -7.79 13.16
C ALA A 371 4.82 -7.81 14.60
N ASP A 372 6.07 -8.24 14.77
CA ASP A 372 6.75 -8.27 16.07
C ASP A 372 6.88 -6.88 16.71
N LEU A 373 6.75 -5.80 15.93
CA LEU A 373 6.82 -4.43 16.46
C LEU A 373 5.68 -4.10 17.43
N PHE A 374 4.49 -4.71 17.28
CA PHE A 374 3.42 -4.57 18.28
C PHE A 374 3.76 -5.30 19.58
N ASP A 375 4.48 -6.43 19.51
CA ASP A 375 4.98 -7.14 20.70
C ASP A 375 6.06 -6.33 21.42
N ARG A 376 6.93 -5.65 20.66
CA ARG A 376 7.91 -4.71 21.21
C ARG A 376 7.25 -3.51 21.89
N PHE A 377 6.13 -3.02 21.36
CA PHE A 377 5.37 -1.96 22.03
C PHE A 377 4.78 -2.44 23.36
N VAL A 378 4.27 -3.66 23.43
CA VAL A 378 3.84 -4.30 24.69
C VAL A 378 4.98 -4.38 25.69
N GLN A 379 6.17 -4.82 25.25
CA GLN A 379 7.36 -4.88 26.12
C GLN A 379 7.77 -3.49 26.63
N LEU A 380 7.71 -2.47 25.76
CA LEU A 380 8.01 -1.09 26.12
C LEU A 380 7.07 -0.54 27.20
N MET A 381 5.77 -0.84 27.10
CA MET A 381 4.77 -0.47 28.11
C MET A 381 4.96 -1.23 29.42
N ALA A 382 5.36 -2.51 29.36
CA ALA A 382 5.53 -3.35 30.55
C ALA A 382 6.77 -3.00 31.41
N GLY A 383 7.77 -2.30 30.86
CA GLY A 383 9.15 -2.31 31.39
C GLY A 383 9.82 -0.97 31.73
N HIS A 384 9.14 0.08 32.19
CA HIS A 384 9.75 1.39 32.53
C HIS A 384 11.10 1.29 33.31
N PRO A 385 12.17 2.10 33.04
CA PRO A 385 12.50 2.97 31.90
C PRO A 385 13.98 2.89 31.45
N VAL A 386 14.32 2.30 30.29
CA VAL A 386 15.52 2.67 29.50
C VAL A 386 15.36 2.14 28.08
N GLY A 387 15.19 3.06 27.11
CA GLY A 387 15.51 2.87 25.69
C GLY A 387 14.88 1.73 24.91
N TYR A 388 14.47 2.00 23.67
CA TYR A 388 14.21 0.94 22.70
C TYR A 388 15.43 0.04 22.47
N ALA A 389 16.66 0.50 22.75
CA ALA A 389 17.85 -0.34 22.72
C ALA A 389 17.77 -1.58 23.64
N GLY A 390 17.01 -1.52 24.75
CA GLY A 390 16.73 -2.68 25.59
C GLY A 390 15.71 -3.66 24.99
N VAL A 391 14.80 -3.15 24.14
CA VAL A 391 13.70 -3.90 23.50
C VAL A 391 14.14 -4.50 22.16
N ALA A 392 14.94 -3.80 21.36
CA ALA A 392 15.47 -4.27 20.08
C ALA A 392 16.40 -5.49 20.22
N ALA A 393 17.10 -5.60 21.35
CA ALA A 393 17.95 -6.74 21.67
C ALA A 393 17.17 -8.00 22.08
N GLN A 394 15.86 -7.91 22.30
CA GLN A 394 15.02 -8.99 22.83
C GLN A 394 13.88 -9.34 21.88
N ARG A 395 14.17 -10.06 20.79
CA ARG A 395 13.19 -11.07 20.36
C ARG A 395 13.25 -12.17 21.43
N PRO A 396 12.14 -12.57 22.08
CA PRO A 396 12.19 -13.80 22.86
C PRO A 396 12.58 -14.91 21.89
N ALA A 397 13.77 -15.48 22.06
CA ALA A 397 14.25 -16.56 21.21
C ALA A 397 13.23 -17.72 21.30
N GLY A 398 12.54 -18.01 20.19
CA GLY A 398 11.54 -19.09 20.11
C GLY A 398 10.09 -18.69 20.35
N VAL A 399 9.74 -17.40 20.42
CA VAL A 399 8.32 -16.95 20.44
C VAL A 399 7.93 -16.45 19.05
N GLU A 400 6.96 -17.13 18.43
CA GLU A 400 6.30 -16.63 17.22
C GLU A 400 5.51 -15.36 17.57
N PRO A 401 5.48 -14.33 16.69
CA PRO A 401 4.61 -13.18 16.89
C PRO A 401 3.17 -13.66 17.12
N ALA A 402 2.40 -12.92 17.93
CA ALA A 402 0.97 -13.20 18.02
C ALA A 402 0.38 -13.21 16.58
N PRO A 403 -0.46 -14.21 16.25
CA PRO A 403 -1.01 -14.34 14.91
C PRO A 403 -1.77 -13.07 14.53
N TYR A 404 -1.84 -12.79 13.22
CA TYR A 404 -2.75 -11.77 12.72
C TYR A 404 -4.18 -12.11 13.15
N PRO A 405 -5.02 -11.12 13.49
CA PRO A 405 -6.36 -11.40 13.92
C PRO A 405 -7.08 -12.00 12.72
N GLU A 406 -7.76 -13.14 12.90
CA GLU A 406 -8.68 -13.60 11.88
C GLU A 406 -9.80 -12.55 11.75
N VAL A 407 -10.02 -12.04 10.55
CA VAL A 407 -11.21 -11.23 10.31
C VAL A 407 -12.38 -12.21 10.27
N GLU A 408 -13.19 -12.23 11.35
CA GLU A 408 -14.38 -13.08 11.40
C GLU A 408 -15.30 -12.74 10.22
N VAL A 409 -15.38 -13.66 9.27
CA VAL A 409 -16.43 -13.63 8.26
C VAL A 409 -17.71 -14.03 9.00
N LEU A 410 -18.60 -13.07 9.23
CA LEU A 410 -19.95 -13.37 9.71
C LEU A 410 -20.54 -14.47 8.81
N PRO A 411 -21.04 -15.58 9.36
CA PRO A 411 -21.61 -16.64 8.53
C PRO A 411 -22.86 -16.12 7.82
N GLY A 412 -22.68 -15.72 6.56
CA GLY A 412 -23.76 -15.47 5.62
C GLY A 412 -24.43 -16.79 5.24
N GLU A 413 -25.76 -16.75 5.13
CA GLU A 413 -26.68 -17.85 4.86
C GLU A 413 -26.20 -18.81 3.75
N GLU A 414 -26.60 -20.08 3.87
CA GLU A 414 -26.20 -21.16 2.97
C GLU A 414 -26.24 -20.76 1.48
N PRO A 415 -25.23 -21.15 0.68
CA PRO A 415 -25.17 -20.76 -0.72
C PRO A 415 -26.39 -21.29 -1.48
N VAL A 416 -27.04 -20.38 -2.20
CA VAL A 416 -28.17 -20.70 -3.09
C VAL A 416 -27.73 -21.79 -4.07
N THR A 417 -28.35 -22.95 -3.95
CA THR A 417 -28.17 -24.06 -4.89
C THR A 417 -28.75 -23.65 -6.25
N GLY A 418 -27.90 -23.60 -7.27
CA GLY A 418 -28.35 -23.47 -8.66
C GLY A 418 -29.19 -24.69 -9.08
N PRO A 419 -30.02 -24.58 -10.13
CA PRO A 419 -30.82 -25.68 -10.62
C PRO A 419 -29.89 -26.76 -11.19
N GLY A 420 -29.60 -27.77 -10.38
CA GLY A 420 -28.63 -28.82 -10.67
C GLY A 420 -28.09 -29.56 -9.43
N GLY A 421 -28.22 -29.00 -8.23
CA GLY A 421 -27.93 -29.73 -6.98
C GLY A 421 -26.46 -30.09 -6.72
N GLU A 422 -25.52 -29.71 -7.59
CA GLU A 422 -24.09 -29.94 -7.37
C GLU A 422 -23.40 -28.67 -6.84
N ARG A 423 -22.64 -28.82 -5.75
CA ARG A 423 -21.80 -27.75 -5.18
C ARG A 423 -20.58 -27.55 -6.10
N PRO A 424 -20.20 -26.31 -6.46
CA PRO A 424 -18.90 -26.07 -7.08
C PRO A 424 -17.80 -26.44 -6.07
N GLY A 425 -16.93 -27.39 -6.40
CA GLY A 425 -15.77 -27.74 -5.59
C GLY A 425 -15.84 -29.06 -4.81
N GLN A 426 -16.85 -29.91 -5.01
CA GLN A 426 -16.68 -31.32 -4.61
C GLN A 426 -15.74 -32.01 -5.59
N ALA A 427 -14.54 -32.34 -5.11
CA ALA A 427 -13.61 -33.21 -5.84
C ALA A 427 -14.33 -34.51 -6.21
N ARG A 428 -14.18 -34.95 -7.46
CA ARG A 428 -14.68 -36.26 -7.89
C ARG A 428 -14.10 -37.34 -6.96
N PRO A 429 -14.89 -38.35 -6.54
CA PRO A 429 -14.37 -39.42 -5.70
C PRO A 429 -13.15 -40.07 -6.38
N GLY A 430 -11.97 -39.97 -5.77
CA GLY A 430 -10.72 -40.52 -6.30
C GLY A 430 -9.78 -39.54 -7.01
N ALA A 431 -10.09 -38.24 -7.06
CA ALA A 431 -9.12 -37.24 -7.54
C ALA A 431 -8.03 -36.96 -6.49
N PRO A 432 -6.73 -36.91 -6.88
CA PRO A 432 -5.64 -36.63 -5.95
C PRO A 432 -5.74 -35.21 -5.40
N ASP A 433 -5.39 -35.03 -4.12
CA ASP A 433 -5.41 -33.74 -3.44
C ASP A 433 -4.33 -32.79 -4.03
N PRO A 434 -4.72 -31.65 -4.62
CA PRO A 434 -3.80 -30.75 -5.31
C PRO A 434 -2.79 -30.07 -4.38
N LEU A 435 -2.98 -30.13 -3.06
CA LEU A 435 -2.04 -29.57 -2.08
C LEU A 435 -0.95 -30.57 -1.65
N THR A 436 -1.12 -31.86 -1.96
CA THR A 436 -0.24 -32.93 -1.47
C THR A 436 0.27 -33.88 -2.56
N ALA A 437 -0.32 -33.85 -3.76
CA ALA A 437 0.07 -34.73 -4.86
C ALA A 437 1.24 -34.18 -5.71
N PRO A 438 2.09 -35.05 -6.30
CA PRO A 438 3.08 -34.67 -7.29
C PRO A 438 2.43 -33.94 -8.48
N PHE A 439 3.09 -32.89 -8.97
CA PHE A 439 2.55 -32.04 -10.05
C PHE A 439 2.14 -32.82 -11.32
N SER A 440 2.83 -33.93 -11.60
CA SER A 440 2.52 -34.84 -12.72
C SER A 440 1.15 -35.51 -12.62
N ASP A 441 0.67 -35.76 -11.40
CA ASP A 441 -0.58 -36.48 -11.16
C ASP A 441 -1.79 -35.54 -11.26
N VAL A 442 -1.59 -34.27 -10.86
CA VAL A 442 -2.54 -33.19 -11.08
C VAL A 442 -2.68 -32.88 -12.57
N GLU A 443 -1.56 -32.88 -13.31
CA GLU A 443 -1.56 -32.61 -14.75
C GLU A 443 -2.25 -33.73 -15.57
N ASN A 444 -2.05 -35.00 -15.19
CA ASN A 444 -2.72 -36.13 -15.84
C ASN A 444 -4.22 -36.20 -15.53
N ALA A 445 -4.65 -35.81 -14.33
CA ALA A 445 -6.06 -35.73 -13.97
C ALA A 445 -6.82 -34.64 -14.76
N LEU A 446 -6.12 -33.58 -15.18
CA LEU A 446 -6.67 -32.50 -16.01
C LEU A 446 -6.74 -32.86 -17.50
N ARG A 447 -6.07 -33.93 -17.94
CA ARG A 447 -6.04 -34.39 -19.35
C ARG A 447 -7.03 -35.53 -19.67
N GLY A 448 -7.93 -35.87 -18.75
CA GLY A 448 -8.89 -36.96 -18.92
C GLY A 448 -10.10 -36.58 -19.79
N ASP A 449 -10.26 -37.33 -20.89
CA ASP A 449 -11.37 -37.41 -21.85
C ASP A 449 -11.37 -36.44 -23.04
N ASP A 450 -10.31 -36.47 -23.86
CA ASP A 450 -10.43 -36.22 -25.30
C ASP A 450 -9.96 -37.46 -26.10
N ASP A 451 -10.90 -38.03 -26.85
CA ASP A 451 -10.75 -39.18 -27.75
C ASP A 451 -9.66 -38.94 -28.81
N PRO A 452 -8.59 -39.76 -28.91
CA PRO A 452 -7.51 -39.56 -29.88
C PRO A 452 -7.92 -40.17 -31.23
N GLY A 453 -8.94 -39.58 -31.84
CA GLY A 453 -9.60 -40.10 -33.03
C GLY A 453 -9.53 -39.22 -34.27
N ALA A 454 -8.74 -38.14 -34.34
CA ALA A 454 -8.51 -37.39 -35.59
C ALA A 454 -7.41 -36.31 -35.48
N ALA A 455 -6.14 -36.66 -35.69
CA ALA A 455 -5.13 -35.68 -36.14
C ALA A 455 -3.85 -36.37 -36.64
N THR A 456 -3.79 -36.73 -37.92
CA THR A 456 -2.49 -36.87 -38.62
C THR A 456 -2.13 -35.51 -39.24
N GLY A 457 -1.41 -34.68 -38.51
CA GLY A 457 -0.79 -33.45 -39.00
C GLY A 457 0.61 -33.33 -38.45
N ARG A 458 1.62 -33.57 -39.29
CA ARG A 458 3.05 -33.60 -38.94
C ARG A 458 3.52 -32.27 -38.34
N SER A 459 4.05 -32.29 -37.11
CA SER A 459 4.97 -31.29 -36.60
C SER A 459 6.41 -31.84 -36.69
N GLY A 460 7.29 -31.09 -37.38
CA GLY A 460 8.73 -31.35 -37.38
C GLY A 460 9.39 -30.80 -36.11
N PRO A 461 10.66 -31.16 -35.83
CA PRO A 461 11.34 -30.76 -34.61
C PRO A 461 11.62 -29.24 -34.57
N VAL A 462 11.48 -28.67 -33.37
CA VAL A 462 11.76 -27.26 -33.05
C VAL A 462 13.28 -27.04 -33.05
N ASP A 463 13.72 -25.96 -33.69
CA ASP A 463 15.11 -25.55 -33.89
C ASP A 463 15.59 -24.69 -32.70
N ASP A 464 16.50 -25.25 -31.89
CA ASP A 464 17.14 -24.58 -30.74
C ASP A 464 18.28 -23.65 -31.18
N ARG A 465 17.94 -22.48 -31.73
CA ARG A 465 18.93 -21.41 -31.95
C ARG A 465 18.71 -20.22 -31.01
N PRO A 466 19.78 -19.72 -30.33
CA PRO A 466 19.68 -18.56 -29.46
C PRO A 466 19.40 -17.27 -30.23
N TRP A 467 18.65 -16.37 -29.59
CA TRP A 467 18.20 -15.08 -30.12
C TRP A 467 19.37 -14.14 -30.43
N PRO A 468 19.36 -13.39 -31.55
CA PRO A 468 20.42 -12.43 -31.83
C PRO A 468 20.35 -11.20 -30.90
N PRO A 469 21.49 -10.59 -30.54
CA PRO A 469 21.50 -9.40 -29.69
C PRO A 469 20.92 -8.16 -30.42
N PRO A 470 20.40 -7.17 -29.67
CA PRO A 470 19.75 -5.99 -30.23
C PRO A 470 20.73 -5.09 -31.01
N ALA A 471 20.23 -4.48 -32.08
CA ALA A 471 20.98 -3.56 -32.93
C ALA A 471 21.35 -2.27 -32.19
N ALA A 472 22.58 -1.78 -32.40
CA ALA A 472 23.08 -0.53 -31.86
C ALA A 472 22.49 0.69 -32.58
N ASP A 473 22.13 1.72 -31.81
CA ASP A 473 21.60 3.01 -32.25
C ASP A 473 22.73 3.91 -32.83
N PRO A 474 22.58 4.54 -34.01
CA PRO A 474 23.69 5.23 -34.64
C PRO A 474 23.62 6.75 -34.42
N THR A 475 24.10 7.28 -33.29
CA THR A 475 24.48 8.70 -33.19
C THR A 475 25.47 8.98 -32.05
N THR A 476 26.77 8.99 -32.33
CA THR A 476 27.72 9.95 -31.72
C THR A 476 29.02 10.00 -32.54
N PRO A 477 29.54 11.18 -32.93
CA PRO A 477 30.80 11.29 -33.64
C PRO A 477 31.99 11.06 -32.71
N SER A 478 32.99 10.37 -33.24
CA SER A 478 34.31 10.16 -32.65
C SER A 478 35.15 11.43 -32.66
N ASP A 479 35.61 11.89 -31.51
CA ASP A 479 36.82 12.71 -31.40
C ASP A 479 37.86 11.94 -30.58
N GLN A 480 38.84 11.42 -31.31
CA GLN A 480 40.14 11.01 -30.78
C GLN A 480 41.00 12.28 -30.74
N ASP A 481 41.42 12.70 -29.56
CA ASP A 481 42.70 13.38 -29.40
C ASP A 481 43.20 13.17 -27.97
N GLY A 482 44.31 12.45 -27.86
CA GLY A 482 45.01 12.18 -26.61
C GLY A 482 45.91 13.37 -26.20
N PRO A 483 46.20 13.55 -24.89
CA PRO A 483 47.03 14.66 -24.45
C PRO A 483 48.53 14.32 -24.62
N GLN A 484 49.23 15.11 -25.43
CA GLN A 484 50.69 15.22 -25.38
C GLN A 484 51.10 16.21 -24.28
N ALA A 485 52.03 15.77 -23.43
CA ALA A 485 52.74 16.58 -22.47
C ALA A 485 53.80 17.48 -23.14
N ARG A 486 53.95 18.72 -22.62
CA ARG A 486 55.12 19.63 -22.65
C ARG A 486 54.73 20.87 -21.80
N GLN A 487 55.16 20.99 -20.55
CA GLN A 487 56.40 21.60 -20.03
C GLN A 487 56.58 23.11 -20.37
N GLU A 488 56.48 23.92 -19.30
CA GLU A 488 57.15 25.20 -18.95
C GLU A 488 57.29 26.32 -20.00
N ASP A 489 56.73 27.50 -19.71
CA ASP A 489 57.51 28.69 -19.30
C ASP A 489 56.63 29.93 -19.01
N ARG A 490 56.98 30.64 -17.91
CA ARG A 490 56.59 31.99 -17.43
C ARG A 490 55.31 32.19 -16.63
#